data_AF-A0A2Z5MXW4-F1
#
_entry.id   AF-A0A2Z5MXW4-F1
#
_cell.length_a   1.000
_cell.length_b   1.000
_cell.length_c   1.000
_cell.angle_alpha   90.00
_cell.angle_beta   90.00
_cell.angle_gamma   90.00
#
_symmetry.space_group_name_H-M   'P 1'
#
loop_
_entity.id
_entity.type
_entity.pdbx_description
1 polymer ?
#
loop_
_entity_poly.entity_id
_entity_poly.type
_entity_poly.pdbx_seq_one_letter_code
_entity_poly.pdbx_strand_id
1 'polypeptide(L)' 'MSLLTRAYILEKYGPRMTLAQLARLLLMSEGTIRNQISAETFPIPTYKEGGGRFAAYDAVAEYLDDMSRRARAEAA' A
#
# COMPACT_ATOMS: atom_id res chain seq x y z
N MET A 1 -0.19 -14.02 4.46
CA MET A 1 0.63 -13.10 3.66
C MET A 1 1.67 -13.92 2.91
N SER A 2 1.88 -13.61 1.63
CA SER A 2 2.79 -14.26 0.69
C SER A 2 4.20 -13.66 0.80
N LEU A 3 5.21 -14.52 0.98
CA LEU A 3 6.63 -14.10 0.93
C LEU A 3 7.00 -13.50 -0.43
N LEU A 4 6.38 -13.99 -1.51
CA LEU A 4 6.65 -13.51 -2.86
C LEU A 4 6.22 -12.05 -3.05
N THR A 5 5.04 -11.66 -2.56
CA THR A 5 4.55 -10.28 -2.66
C THR A 5 5.47 -9.33 -1.90
N ARG A 6 5.90 -9.70 -0.69
CA ARG A 6 6.87 -8.91 0.09
C ARG A 6 8.19 -8.72 -0.65
N ALA A 7 8.76 -9.81 -1.17
CA ALA A 7 10.03 -9.77 -1.90
C ALA A 7 9.94 -8.84 -3.13
N TYR A 8 8.85 -8.96 -3.90
CA TYR A 8 8.60 -8.11 -5.05
C TYR A 8 8.50 -6.62 -4.70
N ILE A 9 7.73 -6.26 -3.66
CA ILE A 9 7.59 -4.86 -3.24
C ILE A 9 8.92 -4.31 -2.72
N LEU A 10 9.65 -5.09 -1.91
CA LEU A 10 10.95 -4.70 -1.37
C LEU A 10 11.97 -4.45 -2.48
N GLU A 11 12.07 -5.36 -3.45
CA GLU A 11 13.01 -5.24 -4.58
C GLU A 11 12.70 -4.01 -5.44
N LYS A 12 11.41 -3.79 -5.74
CA LYS A 12 10.99 -2.74 -6.68
C LYS A 12 10.97 -1.33 -6.08
N TYR A 13 10.63 -1.21 -4.80
CA TYR A 13 10.39 0.09 -4.17
C TYR A 13 11.27 0.36 -2.93
N GLY A 14 11.99 -0.65 -2.43
CA GLY A 14 12.74 -0.55 -1.18
C GLY A 14 11.87 -0.80 0.06
N PRO A 15 12.41 -0.55 1.27
CA PRO A 15 11.74 -0.88 2.53
C PRO A 15 10.52 0.01 2.85
N ARG A 16 10.32 1.10 2.10
CA ARG A 16 9.20 2.02 2.28
C ARG A 16 8.80 2.66 0.97
N MET A 17 7.52 2.99 0.85
CA MET A 17 6.94 3.60 -0.34
C MET A 17 6.45 5.02 -0.04
N THR A 18 6.74 5.96 -0.93
CA THR A 18 6.14 7.30 -0.93
C THR A 18 4.69 7.27 -1.40
N LEU A 19 3.93 8.33 -1.12
CA LEU A 19 2.56 8.46 -1.64
C LEU A 19 2.51 8.41 -3.17
N ALA A 20 3.49 8.98 -3.87
CA ALA A 20 3.58 8.90 -5.34
C ALA A 20 3.86 7.48 -5.87
N GLN A 21 4.59 6.66 -5.11
CA GLN A 21 4.76 5.24 -5.47
C GLN A 21 3.49 4.44 -5.19
N LEU A 22 2.81 4.69 -4.07
CA LEU A 22 1.52 4.09 -3.74
C LEU A 22 0.45 4.45 -4.79
N ALA A 23 0.37 5.71 -5.19
CA ALA A 23 -0.54 6.19 -6.24
C ALA A 23 -0.38 5.38 -7.54
N ARG A 24 0.87 5.17 -7.97
CA ARG A 24 1.17 4.36 -9.16
C ARG A 24 0.83 2.89 -8.97
N LEU A 25 1.15 2.31 -7.83
CA LEU A 25 0.90 0.89 -7.55
C LEU A 25 -0.60 0.57 -7.49
N LEU A 26 -1.37 1.42 -6.81
CA LEU A 26 -2.80 1.22 -6.56
C LEU A 26 -3.70 1.76 -7.68
N LEU A 27 -3.11 2.36 -8.73
CA LEU A 27 -3.83 3.07 -9.78
C LEU A 27 -4.79 4.13 -9.24
N MET A 28 -4.32 4.91 -8.27
CA MET A 28 -5.06 6.00 -7.62
C MET A 28 -4.34 7.33 -7.83
N SER A 29 -5.08 8.44 -7.82
CA SER A 29 -4.44 9.76 -7.75
C SER A 29 -3.80 9.96 -6.37
N GLU A 30 -2.67 10.66 -6.31
CA GLU A 30 -2.02 10.97 -5.03
C GLU A 30 -2.92 11.85 -4.14
N GLY A 31 -3.76 12.71 -4.75
CA GLY A 31 -4.77 13.51 -4.04
C GLY A 31 -5.83 12.64 -3.38
N THR A 32 -6.31 11.60 -4.05
CA THR A 32 -7.25 10.62 -3.48
C THR A 32 -6.65 9.94 -2.25
N ILE A 33 -5.39 9.50 -2.34
CA ILE A 33 -4.69 8.87 -1.21
C ILE A 33 -4.56 9.87 -0.04
N ARG A 34 -4.16 11.12 -0.29
CA ARG A 34 -4.08 12.15 0.75
C ARG A 34 -5.43 12.40 1.42
N ASN A 35 -6.50 12.50 0.63
CA ASN A 35 -7.85 12.71 1.15
C ASN A 35 -8.30 11.54 2.03
N GLN A 36 -8.03 10.30 1.62
CA GLN A 36 -8.35 9.12 2.42
C GLN A 36 -7.53 9.05 3.72
N ILE A 37 -6.25 9.45 3.68
CA ILE A 37 -5.43 9.52 4.90
C ILE A 37 -5.96 10.60 5.86
N SER A 38 -6.31 11.77 5.35
CA SER A 38 -6.92 12.85 6.14
C SER A 38 -8.28 12.47 6.72
N ALA A 39 -9.04 11.62 6.03
CA ALA A 39 -10.31 11.09 6.48
C ALA A 39 -10.20 9.79 7.30
N GLU A 40 -8.98 9.33 7.61
CA GLU A 40 -8.72 8.07 8.35
C GLU A 40 -9.34 6.81 7.70
N THR A 41 -9.50 6.85 6.37
CA THR A 41 -10.08 5.74 5.57
C THR A 41 -9.08 5.05 4.66
N PHE A 42 -7.84 5.53 4.60
CA PHE A 42 -6.82 4.89 3.77
C PHE A 42 -6.42 3.52 4.36
N PRO A 43 -6.53 2.41 3.62
CA PRO A 43 -6.46 1.08 4.20
C PRO A 43 -5.04 0.60 4.53
N ILE A 44 -4.01 1.29 4.02
CA ILE A 44 -2.61 0.94 4.30
C ILE A 44 -2.06 1.90 5.36
N PRO A 45 -1.54 1.42 6.50
CA PRO A 45 -0.91 2.26 7.51
C PRO A 45 0.22 3.11 6.91
N THR A 46 0.25 4.39 7.29
CA THR A 46 1.32 5.31 6.88
C THR A 46 1.88 6.08 8.07
N TYR A 47 3.15 6.45 7.98
CA TYR A 47 3.85 7.24 8.99
C TYR A 47 4.54 8.45 8.36
N LYS A 48 4.83 9.47 9.18
CA LYS A 48 5.57 10.66 8.78
C LYS A 48 7.03 10.51 9.15
N GLU A 49 7.92 10.96 8.28
CA GLU A 49 9.35 11.15 8.59
C GLU A 49 9.86 12.36 7.79
N GLY A 50 10.36 13.37 8.50
CA GLY A 50 10.68 14.67 7.90
C GLY A 50 9.46 15.30 7.20
N GLY A 51 9.67 15.83 6.00
CA GLY A 51 8.60 16.38 5.15
C GLY A 51 7.79 15.33 4.38
N GLY A 52 8.12 14.05 4.52
CA GLY A 52 7.52 12.95 3.76
C GLY A 52 6.50 12.13 4.55
N ARG A 53 5.67 11.39 3.82
CA ARG A 53 4.80 10.35 4.35
C ARG A 53 5.06 9.05 3.59
N PHE A 54 5.15 7.95 4.33
CA PHE A 54 5.57 6.65 3.83
C PHE A 54 4.66 5.53 4.31
N ALA A 55 4.55 4.47 3.52
CA ALA A 55 4.05 3.16 3.95
C ALA A 55 5.21 2.17 3.99
N ALA A 56 5.25 1.27 4.98
CA ALA A 56 6.23 0.19 5.00
C ALA A 56 5.92 -0.83 3.88
N TYR A 57 6.97 -1.40 3.27
CA TYR A 57 6.82 -2.33 2.13
C TYR A 57 5.95 -3.55 2.45
N ASP A 58 6.00 -4.04 3.68
CA ASP A 58 5.29 -5.22 4.14
C ASP A 58 3.81 -4.94 4.41
N ALA A 59 3.47 -3.78 4.97
CA ALA A 59 2.08 -3.34 5.09
C ALA A 59 1.40 -3.21 3.72
N VAL A 60 2.14 -2.74 2.70
CA VAL A 60 1.62 -2.70 1.32
C VAL A 60 1.41 -4.11 0.76
N ALA A 61 2.37 -5.01 0.97
CA ALA A 61 2.24 -6.40 0.52
C ALA A 61 1.06 -7.13 1.19
N GLU A 62 0.88 -6.93 2.49
CA GLU A 62 -0.23 -7.50 3.25
C GLU A 62 -1.59 -7.06 2.70
N TYR A 63 -1.74 -5.77 2.39
CA TYR A 63 -2.95 -5.22 1.80
C TYR A 63 -3.27 -5.86 0.44
N LEU A 64 -2.27 -5.99 -0.45
CA LEU A 64 -2.48 -6.61 -1.77
C LEU A 64 -2.86 -8.09 -1.67
N ASP A 65 -2.23 -8.82 -0.76
CA ASP A 65 -2.56 -10.23 -0.52
C ASP A 65 -3.97 -10.40 0.05
N ASP A 66 -4.39 -9.53 0.97
CA ASP A 66 -5.73 -9.54 1.53
C ASP A 66 -6.78 -9.20 0.47
N MET A 67 -6.54 -8.19 -0.39
CA MET A 67 -7.41 -7.90 -1.53
C MET A 67 -7.62 -9.12 -2.43
N SER A 68 -6.53 -9.80 -2.80
CA SER A 68 -6.58 -11.00 -3.64
C SER A 68 -7.35 -12.14 -2.96
N ARG A 69 -7.13 -12.33 -1.66
CA ARG A 69 -7.84 -13.33 -0.85
C ARG A 69 -9.35 -13.05 -0.80
N ARG A 70 -9.76 -11.81 -0.50
CA ARG A 70 -11.18 -11.43 -0.44
C ARG A 70 -11.87 -11.62 -1.79
N ALA A 71 -11.25 -11.16 -2.87
CA ALA A 71 -11.78 -11.34 -4.22
C ALA A 71 -12.00 -12.81 -4.59
N ARG A 72 -11.09 -13.71 -4.17
CA ARG A 72 -11.25 -15.16 -4.38
C ARG A 72 -12.36 -15.77 -3.53
N ALA A 73 -12.56 -15.28 -2.31
CA ALA A 73 -13.63 -15.76 -1.43
C ALA A 73 -15.02 -15.33 -1.92
N GLU A 74 -15.14 -14.15 -2.52
CA GLU A 74 -16.40 -13.65 -3.11
C GLU A 74 -16.78 -14.34 -4.42
N ALA A 75 -15.80 -14.90 -5.14
CA ALA A 75 -16.02 -15.59 -6.42
C ALA A 75 -16.38 -17.08 -6.26
N ALA A 76 -16.27 -17.65 -5.06
CA ALA A 76 -16.53 -19.05 -4.75
C ALA A 76 -17.97 -19.28 -4.26
#